data_AF-A0A956CWJ8-F1
#
_entry.id   AF-A0A956CWJ8-F1
#
_cell.length_a   1.000
_cell.length_b   1.000
_cell.length_c   1.000
_cell.angle_alpha   90.00
_cell.angle_beta   90.00
_cell.angle_gamma   90.00
#
_symmetry.space_group_name_H-M   'P 1'
#
loop_
_entity.id
_entity.type
_entity.pdbx_description
1 polymer ?
#
loop_
_entity_poly.entity_id
_entity_poly.type
_entity_poly.pdbx_seq_one_letter_code
_entity_poly.pdbx_strand_id
1 'polypeptide(L)' 'LRFDLVDTWGRRSLGACTYHVWHPEGRAYDEPPLTAFEAKARRSQRFTTLGHAPHPAPVREVAPRPEHPLTLDLRWC' A
#
# COMPACT_ATOMS: atom_id res chain seq x y z
N LEU A 1 -3.11 5.30 0.87
CA LEU A 1 -3.34 3.97 1.47
C LEU A 1 -2.04 3.49 2.08
N ARG A 2 -2.06 2.93 3.29
CA ARG A 2 -0.87 2.39 3.95
C ARG A 2 -0.96 0.87 3.98
N PHE A 3 0.11 0.20 3.61
CA PHE A 3 0.25 -1.25 3.58
C PHE A 3 1.44 -1.65 4.42
N ASP A 4 1.30 -2.74 5.16
CA ASP A 4 2.37 -3.38 5.92
C ASP A 4 2.36 -4.87 5.61
N LEU A 5 3.54 -5.42 5.31
CA LEU A 5 3.77 -6.83 5.08
C LEU A 5 4.34 -7.42 6.36
N VAL A 6 3.52 -8.20 7.06
CA VAL A 6 3.84 -8.75 8.38
C VAL A 6 4.14 -10.25 8.28
N ASP A 7 5.23 -10.68 8.90
CA ASP A 7 5.50 -12.08 9.23
C ASP A 7 4.70 -12.45 10.49
N THR A 8 3.71 -13.34 10.33
CA THR A 8 2.80 -13.73 11.40
C THR A 8 3.43 -14.69 12.41
N TRP A 9 4.44 -15.48 12.02
CA TRP A 9 5.17 -16.35 12.95
C TRP A 9 6.07 -15.53 13.87
N GLY A 10 6.83 -14.59 13.29
CA GLY A 10 7.72 -13.69 14.04
C GLY A 10 7.05 -12.45 14.63
N ARG A 11 5.78 -12.20 14.31
CA ARG A 11 4.99 -11.00 14.70
C ARG A 11 5.74 -9.70 14.42
N ARG A 12 6.33 -9.56 13.23
CA ARG A 12 7.15 -8.40 12.83
C ARG A 12 6.82 -7.93 11.42
N SER A 13 6.93 -6.63 11.19
CA SER A 13 6.89 -6.05 9.84
C SER A 13 8.16 -6.45 9.07
N LEU A 14 7.98 -6.93 7.85
CA LEU A 14 9.04 -7.16 6.85
C LEU A 14 9.23 -5.94 5.95
N GLY A 15 8.21 -5.10 5.83
CA GLY A 15 8.23 -3.93 4.96
C GLY A 15 6.86 -3.26 4.90
N ALA A 16 6.83 -1.99 4.56
CA ALA A 16 5.61 -1.19 4.49
C ALA A 16 5.75 -0.18 3.36
N CYS A 17 4.62 0.21 2.81
CA CYS A 17 4.56 1.28 1.84
C CYS A 17 3.29 2.10 2.02
N THR A 18 3.41 3.39 1.77
CA THR A 18 2.27 4.29 1.63
C THR A 18 2.11 4.61 0.16
N TYR A 19 0.96 4.24 -0.40
CA TYR A 19 0.52 4.66 -1.72
C TYR A 19 -0.21 6.00 -1.64
N HIS A 20 0.23 6.93 -2.48
CA HIS A 20 -0.37 8.25 -2.65
C HIS A 20 -1.09 8.31 -3.99
N VAL A 21 -2.36 8.73 -3.99
CA VAL A 21 -3.16 8.88 -5.22
C VAL A 21 -2.55 9.98 -6.11
N TRP A 22 -2.02 11.01 -5.47
CA TRP A 22 -1.25 12.10 -6.06
C TRP A 22 0.19 12.05 -5.56
N HIS A 23 1.14 12.59 -6.33
CA HIS A 23 2.52 12.67 -5.86
C HIS A 23 2.56 13.42 -4.50
N PRO A 24 3.34 12.96 -3.50
CA PRO A 24 3.38 13.58 -2.17
C PRO A 24 3.71 15.07 -2.20
N GLU A 25 4.55 15.50 -3.15
CA GLU A 25 4.93 16.91 -3.36
C GLU A 25 3.91 17.69 -4.21
N GLY A 26 2.72 17.16 -4.48
CA GLY A 26 1.67 17.83 -5.25
C GLY A 26 1.93 17.98 -6.75
N ARG A 27 2.93 17.29 -7.30
CA ARG A 27 3.24 17.32 -8.73
C ARG A 27 2.23 16.48 -9.53
N ALA A 28 1.52 17.15 -10.44
CA ALA A 28 0.75 16.50 -11.49
C ALA A 28 1.63 16.35 -12.74
N TYR A 29 1.29 15.37 -13.57
CA TYR A 29 1.75 15.36 -14.95
C TYR A 29 0.58 15.80 -15.83
N ASP A 30 0.79 16.82 -16.65
CA ASP A 30 -0.24 17.34 -17.56
C ASP A 30 -0.43 16.43 -18.79
N GLU A 31 0.61 15.68 -19.14
CA GLU A 31 0.64 14.81 -20.30
C GLU A 31 0.79 13.33 -19.92
N PRO A 32 0.24 12.39 -20.73
CA PRO A 32 0.46 10.96 -20.54
C PRO A 32 1.95 10.60 -20.70
N PRO A 33 2.42 9.49 -20.10
CA PRO A 33 3.80 9.05 -20.27
C PRO A 33 4.06 8.63 -21.73
N LEU A 34 5.19 9.07 -22.28
CA LEU A 34 5.63 8.76 -23.64
C LEU A 34 6.20 7.34 -23.76
N THR A 35 6.75 6.82 -22.66
CA THR A 35 7.40 5.50 -22.64
C THR A 35 6.94 4.63 -21.49
N ALA A 36 7.09 3.31 -21.64
CA ALA A 36 6.85 2.36 -20.55
C ALA A 36 7.78 2.60 -19.35
N PHE A 37 9.02 3.04 -19.61
CA PHE A 37 9.98 3.39 -18.57
C PHE A 37 9.51 4.59 -17.75
N GLU A 38 9.08 5.65 -18.42
CA GLU A 38 8.50 6.82 -17.78
C GLU A 38 7.24 6.45 -16.98
N ALA A 39 6.32 5.69 -17.57
CA ALA A 39 5.11 5.22 -16.89
C ALA A 39 5.45 4.44 -15.61
N LYS A 40 6.49 3.59 -15.64
CA LYS A 40 6.97 2.86 -14.46
C LYS A 40 7.55 3.83 -13.42
N ALA A 41 8.39 4.78 -13.82
CA ALA A 41 8.99 5.76 -12.92
C ALA A 41 7.91 6.59 -12.20
N ARG A 42 6.93 7.11 -12.94
CA ARG A 42 5.78 7.85 -12.40
C ARG A 42 4.96 7.01 -11.41
N ARG A 43 4.75 5.71 -11.70
CA ARG A 43 4.07 4.79 -10.77
C ARG A 43 4.88 4.56 -9.49
N SER A 44 6.20 4.36 -9.59
CA SER A 44 7.05 4.15 -8.43
C SER A 44 7.07 5.34 -7.47
N GLN A 45 7.03 6.57 -7.99
CA GLN A 45 7.01 7.79 -7.16
C GLN A 45 5.73 7.96 -6.32
N ARG A 46 4.67 7.19 -6.60
CA ARG A 46 3.47 7.17 -5.75
C ARG A 46 3.65 6.38 -4.47
N PHE A 47 4.77 5.69 -4.28
CA PHE A 47 5.02 4.87 -3.10
C PHE A 47 6.13 5.48 -2.23
N THR A 48 5.85 5.61 -0.94
CA THR A 48 6.86 5.92 0.08
C THR A 48 7.05 4.70 0.97
N THR A 49 8.28 4.29 1.25
CA THR A 49 8.60 3.07 2.02
C THR A 49 8.74 3.29 3.53
N LEU A 50 8.30 4.44 4.03
CA LEU A 50 8.37 4.78 5.46
C LEU A 50 7.14 4.26 6.22
N GLY A 51 7.30 4.05 7.53
CA GLY A 51 6.19 3.83 8.46
C GLY A 51 5.80 2.36 8.70
N HIS A 52 6.80 1.47 8.79
CA HIS A 52 6.63 0.08 9.25
C HIS A 52 5.99 0.01 10.65
N ALA A 53 5.16 -1.00 10.88
CA ALA A 53 4.59 -1.28 12.19
C ALA A 53 5.71 -1.63 13.18
N PRO A 54 5.69 -1.05 14.40
CA PRO A 54 6.63 -1.43 15.45
C PRO A 54 6.41 -2.89 15.84
N HIS A 55 7.46 -3.53 16.36
CA HIS A 55 7.32 -4.86 16.96
C HIS A 55 6.69 -4.75 18.36
N PRO A 56 5.73 -5.62 18.72
CA PRO A 56 5.10 -6.64 17.88
C PRO A 56 4.10 -6.03 16.89
N ALA A 57 4.03 -6.58 15.69
CA ALA A 57 3.08 -6.18 14.64
C ALA A 57 1.87 -7.13 14.65
N PRO A 58 0.82 -6.87 15.45
CA PRO A 58 -0.38 -7.70 15.44
C PRO A 58 -1.16 -7.52 14.15
N VAL A 59 -1.56 -8.63 13.52
CA VAL A 59 -2.48 -8.64 12.38
C VAL A 59 -3.89 -8.84 12.90
N ARG A 60 -4.82 -7.99 12.46
CA ARG A 60 -6.24 -8.14 12.77
C ARG A 60 -6.85 -9.18 11.83
N GLU A 61 -7.49 -10.21 12.39
CA GLU A 61 -8.28 -11.14 11.59
C GLU A 61 -9.51 -10.43 11.02
N VAL A 62 -9.78 -10.64 9.73
CA VAL A 62 -10.98 -10.11 9.06
C VAL A 62 -11.82 -11.29 8.61
N ALA A 63 -13.07 -11.33 9.09
CA ALA A 63 -14.00 -12.38 8.69
C ALA A 63 -14.37 -12.26 7.21
N PRO A 64 -14.39 -13.37 6.44
CA PRO A 64 -14.82 -13.36 5.05
C PRO A 64 -16.31 -12.98 4.98
N ARG A 65 -16.66 -12.18 3.97
CA ARG A 65 -18.05 -11.80 3.70
C ARG A 65 -18.65 -12.69 2.63
N PRO A 66 -19.70 -13.48 2.92
CA PRO A 66 -20.30 -14.41 1.94
C PRO A 66 -20.78 -13.72 0.66
N GLU A 67 -21.29 -12.49 0.77
CA GLU A 67 -21.76 -11.67 -0.35
C GLU A 67 -20.62 -11.15 -1.24
N HIS A 68 -19.39 -11.10 -0.70
CA HIS A 68 -18.20 -10.58 -1.35
C HIS A 68 -16.98 -11.47 -1.06
N PRO A 69 -16.99 -12.74 -1.51
CA PRO A 69 -16.01 -13.74 -1.10
C PRO A 69 -14.57 -13.42 -1.55
N LEU A 70 -14.43 -12.56 -2.57
CA LEU A 70 -13.16 -12.15 -3.16
C LEU A 70 -12.82 -10.67 -2.90
N THR A 71 -13.56 -9.98 -2.02
CA THR A 71 -13.31 -8.56 -1.73
C THR A 71 -13.15 -8.34 -0.24
N LEU A 72 -12.00 -7.81 0.14
CA LEU A 72 -11.70 -7.41 1.50
C LEU A 72 -11.91 -5.90 1.64
N ASP A 73 -12.96 -5.50 2.38
CA ASP A 73 -13.21 -4.08 2.66
C ASP A 73 -12.38 -3.60 3.86
N LEU A 74 -11.37 -2.77 3.57
CA LEU A 74 -10.44 -2.26 4.58
C LEU A 74 -10.88 -0.93 5.22
N ARG A 75 -12.04 -0.36 4.87
CA ARG A 75 -12.46 0.98 5.32
C ARG A 75 -12.81 1.07 6.80
N TRP A 76 -13.25 -0.03 7.40
CA TRP A 76 -13.68 -0.11 8.81
C TRP A 76 -12.69 -0.92 9.66
N CYS A 77 -11.40 -0.87 9.25
CA CYS A 77 -10.34 -1.66 9.84
C CYS A 77 -9.48 -0.95 10.89
#